data_AF-A0A836LX18-F1
#
_entry.id   AF-A0A836LX18-F1
#
_cell.length_a   1.000
_cell.length_b   1.000
_cell.length_c   1.000
_cell.angle_alpha   90.00
_cell.angle_beta   90.00
_cell.angle_gamma   90.00
#
_symmetry.space_group_name_H-M   'P 1'
#
loop_
_entity.id
_entity.type
_entity.pdbx_description
1 polymer ?
#
loop_
_entity_poly.entity_id
_entity_poly.type
_entity_poly.pdbx_seq_one_letter_code
_entity_poly.pdbx_strand_id
1 'polypeptide(L)' 'MAKTQLQHFINGEYVASKGNDFFDLVSPVTGEVYAQSPNATEAEVDAAYAAAKEAFK' A
#
# COMPACT_ATOMS: atom_id res chain seq x y z
N MET A 1 8.55 19.25 -2.77
CA MET A 1 8.47 18.07 -3.65
C MET A 1 7.17 17.34 -3.32
N ALA A 2 6.33 17.05 -4.33
CA ALA A 2 5.08 16.33 -4.09
C ALA A 2 5.41 14.94 -3.55
N LYS A 3 4.99 14.62 -2.32
CA LYS A 3 5.21 13.31 -1.71
C LYS A 3 4.42 12.28 -2.52
N THR A 4 5.10 11.32 -3.14
CA THR A 4 4.44 10.24 -3.87
C THR A 4 3.70 9.37 -2.87
N GLN A 5 2.37 9.36 -2.93
CA GLN A 5 1.54 8.47 -2.15
C GLN A 5 1.34 7.16 -2.92
N LEU A 6 1.81 6.06 -2.33
CA LEU A 6 1.60 4.73 -2.88
C LEU A 6 0.15 4.29 -2.65
N GLN A 7 -0.31 3.36 -3.48
CA GLN A 7 -1.64 2.76 -3.38
C GLN A 7 -1.45 1.25 -3.26
N HIS A 8 -2.38 0.57 -2.58
CA HIS A 8 -2.36 -0.89 -2.55
C HIS A 8 -2.66 -1.43 -3.93
N PHE A 9 -2.06 -2.57 -4.28
CA PHE A 9 -2.35 -3.25 -5.53
C PHE A 9 -2.98 -4.59 -5.19
N ILE A 10 -4.30 -4.69 -5.37
CA ILE A 10 -5.10 -5.84 -4.95
C ILE A 10 -5.91 -6.31 -6.15
N ASN A 11 -5.88 -7.62 -6.41
CA ASN A 11 -6.63 -8.25 -7.52
C ASN A 11 -6.33 -7.66 -8.92
N GLY A 12 -5.14 -7.15 -9.15
CA GLY A 12 -4.77 -6.54 -10.44
C GLY A 12 -5.12 -5.05 -10.58
N GLU A 13 -5.67 -4.42 -9.53
CA GLU A 13 -6.07 -3.02 -9.56
C GLU A 13 -5.37 -2.21 -8.45
N TYR A 14 -5.13 -0.92 -8.72
CA TYR A 14 -4.68 0.02 -7.71
C TYR A 14 -5.86 0.46 -6.85
N VAL A 15 -5.86 0.02 -5.60
CA VAL A 15 -6.87 0.33 -4.60
C VAL A 15 -6.30 1.41 -3.67
N ALA A 16 -6.98 2.56 -3.64
CA ALA A 16 -6.71 3.59 -2.66
C ALA A 16 -6.98 3.04 -1.26
N SER A 17 -6.06 3.27 -0.33
CA SER A 17 -6.25 2.69 0.99
C SER A 17 -7.45 3.31 1.69
N LYS A 18 -8.23 2.46 2.38
CA LYS A 18 -9.34 2.91 3.23
C LYS A 18 -8.84 3.38 4.61
N GLY A 19 -7.60 3.07 4.96
CA GLY A 19 -6.93 3.56 6.16
C GLY A 19 -6.45 5.00 6.00
N ASN A 20 -6.43 5.74 7.11
CA ASN A 20 -5.78 7.06 7.20
C ASN A 20 -4.34 6.97 7.73
N ASP A 21 -3.87 5.77 8.06
CA ASP A 21 -2.52 5.53 8.54
C ASP A 21 -1.57 5.41 7.35
N PHE A 22 -0.58 6.31 7.30
CA PHE A 22 0.50 6.28 6.31
C PHE A 22 1.83 6.26 7.05
N PHE A 23 2.82 5.57 6.48
CA PHE A 23 4.19 5.60 6.97
C PHE A 23 5.13 6.22 5.94
N ASP A 24 6.09 6.99 6.45
CA ASP A 24 7.09 7.66 5.64
C ASP A 24 8.16 6.65 5.18
N LEU A 25 8.39 6.61 3.87
CA LEU A 25 9.48 5.85 3.27
C LEU A 25 10.73 6.73 3.25
N VAL A 26 11.66 6.41 4.16
CA VAL A 26 12.94 7.08 4.29
C VAL A 26 13.98 6.38 3.43
N SER A 27 14.70 7.15 2.61
CA SER A 27 15.81 6.64 1.82
C SER A 27 16.98 6.25 2.75
N PRO A 28 17.50 5.01 2.69
CA PRO A 28 18.66 4.63 3.50
C PRO A 28 19.96 5.32 3.05
N VAL A 29 19.96 5.92 1.86
CA VAL A 29 21.15 6.58 1.28
C VAL A 29 21.21 8.06 1.67
N THR A 30 20.06 8.75 1.71
CA THR A 30 20.01 10.21 1.96
C THR A 30 19.37 10.58 3.29
N GLY A 31 18.64 9.67 3.94
CA GLY A 31 17.88 9.94 5.16
C GLY A 31 16.62 10.78 4.94
N GLU A 32 16.28 11.08 3.69
CA GLU A 32 15.11 11.90 3.35
C GLU A 32 13.89 11.04 3.05
N VAL A 33 12.71 11.55 3.40
CA VAL A 33 11.43 10.95 3.04
C VAL A 33 11.15 11.19 1.56
N TYR A 34 11.10 10.12 0.77
CA TYR A 34 10.85 10.22 -0.67
C TYR A 34 9.42 9.84 -1.07
N ALA A 35 8.72 9.05 -0.25
CA ALA A 35 7.36 8.60 -0.52
C ALA A 35 6.62 8.28 0.79
N GLN A 36 5.30 8.10 0.71
CA GLN A 36 4.47 7.57 1.79
C GLN A 36 3.73 6.33 1.32
N SER A 37 3.75 5.30 2.15
CA SER A 37 2.95 4.09 1.91
C SER A 37 1.76 4.07 2.87
N PRO A 38 0.55 3.76 2.38
CA PRO A 38 -0.58 3.48 3.25
C PRO A 38 -0.31 2.21 4.06
N ASN A 39 -0.78 2.21 5.30
CA ASN A 39 -0.82 1.04 6.15
C ASN A 39 -2.14 0.30 5.87
N ALA A 40 -2.03 -0.96 5.45
CA ALA A 40 -3.19 -1.76 5.12
C ALA A 40 -4.02 -2.04 6.38
N THR A 41 -5.33 -1.82 6.29
CA THR A 41 -6.29 -2.27 7.30
C THR A 41 -6.52 -3.78 7.19
N GLU A 42 -7.01 -4.39 8.26
CA GLU A 42 -7.31 -5.83 8.30
C GLU A 42 -8.23 -6.25 7.14
N ALA A 43 -9.25 -5.44 6.83
CA ALA A 43 -10.16 -5.68 5.73
C ALA A 43 -9.50 -5.64 4.33
N GLU A 44 -8.48 -4.81 4.14
CA GLU A 44 -7.72 -4.75 2.88
C GLU A 44 -6.79 -5.95 2.74
N VAL A 45 -6.20 -6.40 3.85
CA VAL A 45 -5.41 -7.63 3.90
C VAL A 45 -6.29 -8.82 3.57
N ASP A 46 -7.47 -8.95 4.19
CA ASP A 46 -8.42 -10.03 3.90
C ASP A 46 -8.87 -10.04 2.43
N ALA A 47 -9.19 -8.87 1.87
CA ALA A 47 -9.54 -8.74 0.45
C ALA A 47 -8.39 -9.17 -0.47
N ALA A 48 -7.15 -8.83 -0.12
CA ALA A 48 -5.97 -9.26 -0.87
C ALA A 48 -5.74 -10.77 -0.80
N TYR A 49 -5.95 -11.38 0.37
CA TYR A 49 -5.87 -12.83 0.54
C TYR A 49 -6.97 -13.56 -0.24
N ALA A 50 -8.21 -13.05 -0.21
CA ALA A 50 -9.32 -13.61 -0.97
C ALA A 50 -9.05 -13.56 -2.48
N ALA A 51 -8.61 -12.41 -2.99
CA ALA A 51 -8.24 -12.24 -4.40
C ALA A 51 -7.09 -13.16 -4.81
N ALA A 52 -6.04 -13.28 -3.99
CA ALA A 52 -4.93 -14.19 -4.25
C ALA A 52 -5.39 -15.66 -4.29
N LYS A 53 -6.33 -16.04 -3.41
CA LYS A 53 -6.92 -17.38 -3.39
C LYS A 53 -7.77 -17.66 -4.63
N GLU A 54 -8.52 -16.68 -5.12
CA GLU A 54 -9.29 -16.81 -6.36
C GLU A 54 -8.38 -16.91 -7.59
N ALA A 55 -7.30 -16.13 -7.65
CA ALA A 55 -6.34 -16.15 -8.75
C ALA A 55 -5.47 -17.41 -8.81
N PHE A 56 -5.30 -18.13 -7.70
CA PHE A 56 -4.51 -19.36 -7.63
C PHE A 56 -5.27 -20.63 -8.10
N LYS A 57 -6.58 -20.53 -8.33
CA LYS A 57 -7.39 -21.63 -8.87
C LYS A 57 -7.10 -21.91 -10.34
#